data_AF-A0A521ZPE1-F1
#
_entry.id   AF-A0A521ZPE1-F1
#
_cell.length_a   1.000
_cell.length_b   1.000
_cell.length_c   1.000
_cell.angle_alpha   90.00
_cell.angle_beta   90.00
_cell.angle_gamma   90.00
#
_symmetry.space_group_name_H-M   'P 1'
#
loop_
_entity.id
_entity.type
_entity.pdbx_description
1 polymer ?
#
loop_
_entity_poly.entity_id
_entity_poly.type
_entity_poly.pdbx_seq_one_letter_code
_entity_poly.pdbx_strand_id
1 'polypeptide(L)' 'MARDTAHQALVYACSGCSSAAQLANHLAVRLDREGIAEMSCIAGVGGRVP' A
#
# COMPACT_ATOMS: atom_id res chain seq x y z
N MET A 1 9.71 -1.09 -13.99
CA MET A 1 10.25 -2.43 -13.67
C MET A 1 9.12 -3.19 -13.01
N ALA A 2 8.68 -4.31 -13.60
CA ALA A 2 7.68 -5.16 -12.96
C ALA A 2 8.38 -5.83 -11.77
N ARG A 3 7.89 -5.59 -10.56
CA ARG A 3 8.36 -6.27 -9.35
C ARG A 3 7.90 -7.74 -9.45
N ASP A 4 8.73 -8.67 -9.00
CA ASP A 4 8.32 -10.08 -8.91
C ASP A 4 7.48 -10.26 -7.65
N THR A 5 6.19 -9.92 -7.78
CA THR A 5 5.26 -9.75 -6.66
C THR A 5 4.54 -11.03 -6.26
N ALA A 6 4.78 -12.15 -6.96
CA ALA A 6 3.93 -13.33 -6.87
C ALA A 6 3.76 -13.91 -5.45
N HIS A 7 4.59 -13.49 -4.48
CA HIS A 7 4.51 -13.90 -3.08
C HIS A 7 4.49 -12.77 -2.04
N GLN A 8 4.39 -11.50 -2.44
CA GLN A 8 4.36 -10.38 -1.50
C GLN A 8 2.91 -10.05 -1.11
N ALA A 9 2.70 -9.76 0.18
CA ALA A 9 1.39 -9.27 0.64
C ALA A 9 1.08 -7.92 -0.02
N LEU A 10 -0.19 -7.72 -0.41
CA LEU A 10 -0.67 -6.44 -0.91
C LEU A 10 -1.34 -5.65 0.21
N VAL A 11 -0.85 -4.44 0.46
CA VAL A 11 -1.35 -3.52 1.47
C VAL A 11 -2.12 -2.39 0.79
N TYR A 12 -3.42 -2.30 1.06
CA TYR A 12 -4.21 -1.14 0.67
C TYR A 12 -4.13 -0.07 1.74
N ALA A 13 -3.65 1.11 1.36
CA ALA A 13 -3.53 2.25 2.27
C ALA A 13 -4.31 3.46 1.75
N CYS A 14 -4.75 4.30 2.69
CA CYS A 14 -5.22 5.65 2.42
C CYS A 14 -4.49 6.59 3.39
N SER A 15 -4.20 7.82 2.95
CA SER A 15 -3.54 8.81 3.80
C SER A 15 -4.37 9.18 5.03
N GLY A 16 -5.71 9.14 4.92
CA GLY A 16 -6.70 9.33 5.98
C GLY A 16 -6.58 10.65 6.76
N CYS A 17 -7.59 10.96 7.59
CA CYS A 17 -7.62 12.22 8.35
C CYS A 17 -7.07 12.10 9.78
N SER A 18 -7.02 10.89 10.36
CA SER A 18 -6.56 10.68 11.74
C SER A 18 -5.06 10.38 11.81
N SER A 19 -4.46 10.61 12.99
CA SER A 19 -3.04 10.28 13.23
C SER A 19 -2.74 8.79 13.05
N ALA A 20 -3.67 7.91 13.44
CA ALA A 20 -3.55 6.48 13.21
C ALA A 20 -3.55 6.12 11.71
N ALA A 21 -4.38 6.77 10.91
CA ALA A 21 -4.41 6.54 9.47
C ALA A 21 -3.13 7.03 8.78
N GLN A 22 -2.63 8.20 9.18
CA GLN A 22 -1.36 8.71 8.66
C GLN A 22 -0.18 7.79 9.02
N LEU A 23 -0.14 7.28 10.26
CA LEU A 23 0.86 6.29 10.68
C LEU A 23 0.76 5.01 9.84
N ALA A 24 -0.44 4.48 9.64
CA ALA A 24 -0.65 3.30 8.81
C ALA A 24 -0.18 3.50 7.37
N ASN A 25 -0.48 4.67 6.77
CA ASN A 25 0.02 5.03 5.45
C ASN A 25 1.54 5.12 5.40
N HIS A 26 2.17 5.76 6.40
CA HIS A 26 3.62 5.83 6.49
C HIS A 26 4.27 4.43 6.56
N LEU A 27 3.67 3.52 7.33
CA LEU A 27 4.14 2.15 7.44
C LEU A 27 4.01 1.39 6.11
N ALA A 28 2.86 1.51 5.44
CA ALA A 28 2.62 0.88 4.14
C ALA A 28 3.62 1.34 3.07
N VAL A 29 3.90 2.65 2.99
CA VAL A 29 4.91 3.21 2.08
C VAL A 29 6.31 2.66 2.39
N ARG A 30 6.63 2.48 3.67
CA ARG A 30 7.93 1.96 4.08
C ARG A 30 8.10 0.50 3.69
N LEU A 31 7.07 -0.32 3.90
CA LEU A 31 7.06 -1.74 3.49
C LEU A 31 7.24 -1.90 1.98
N ASP A 32 6.60 -1.06 1.15
CA ASP A 32 6.77 -1.05 -0.32
C ASP A 32 8.20 -0.70 -0.73
N ARG A 33 8.79 0.32 -0.09
CA ARG A 33 10.17 0.75 -0.37
C ARG A 33 11.22 -0.28 0.07
N GLU A 34 10.94 -1.00 1.17
CA GLU A 34 11.80 -2.07 1.67
C GLU A 34 11.59 -3.39 0.91
N GLY A 35 10.60 -3.47 0.02
CA GLY A 35 10.30 -4.67 -0.75
C GLY A 35 9.74 -5.82 0.10
N ILE A 36 9.11 -5.50 1.23
CA ILE A 36 8.53 -6.49 2.15
C ILE A 36 7.08 -6.82 1.77
N ALA A 37 6.35 -5.82 1.28
CA ALA A 37 4.96 -5.92 0.83
C ALA A 37 4.73 -4.88 -0.26
N GLU A 38 3.76 -5.08 -1.14
CA GLU A 38 3.34 -4.04 -2.09
C GLU A 38 2.31 -3.10 -1.47
N MET A 39 2.29 -1.85 -1.94
CA MET A 39 1.28 -0.89 -1.55
C MET A 39 0.47 -0.37 -2.74
N SER A 40 -0.86 -0.32 -2.57
CA SER A 40 -1.79 0.35 -3.48
C SER A 40 -2.78 1.22 -2.72
N CYS A 41 -3.37 2.20 -3.41
CA CYS A 41 -4.36 3.09 -2.80
C CYS A 41 -5.69 2.35 -2.62
N ILE A 42 -6.36 2.53 -1.48
CA ILE A 42 -7.68 1.91 -1.26
C ILE A 42 -8.75 2.38 -2.26
N ALA A 43 -8.58 3.56 -2.85
CA ALA A 43 -9.44 4.05 -3.93
C ALA A 43 -9.35 3.17 -5.20
N GLY A 44 -8.21 2.49 -5.40
CA GLY A 44 -8.00 1.55 -6.50
C GLY A 44 -8.98 0.36 -6.46
N VAL A 45 -9.41 -0.07 -5.26
CA VAL A 45 -10.37 -1.17 -5.08
C VAL A 45 -11.71 -0.85 -5.75
N GLY A 46 -12.28 0.33 -5.47
CA GLY A 46 -13.53 0.77 -6.08
C GLY A 46 -13.38 1.14 -7.57
N GLY A 47 -12.23 1.69 -7.94
CA GLY A 47 -11.91 2.05 -9.32
C GLY A 47 -11.56 0.88 -10.23
N ARG A 48 -11.44 -0.35 -9.69
CA ARG A 48 -10.92 -1.54 -10.40
C ARG A 48 -9.57 -1.25 -11.08
N VAL A 49 -8.74 -0.47 -10.40
CA VAL A 49 -7.40 -0.12 -10.86
C VAL A 49 -6.43 -1.13 -10.23
N PRO A 50 -5.58 -1.81 -11.03
CA PRO A 50 -4.58 -2.74 -10.51
C PRO A 50 -3.57 -2.03 -9.60
#